data_AF-A0A916TZ19-F1
#
_entry.id   AF-A0A916TZ19-F1
#
_cell.length_a   1.000
_cell.length_b   1.000
_cell.length_c   1.000
_cell.angle_alpha   90.00
_cell.angle_beta   90.00
_cell.angle_gamma   90.00
#
_symmetry.space_group_name_H-M   'P 1'
#
loop_
_entity.id
_entity.type
_entity.pdbx_description
1 polymer ?
#
loop_
_entity_poly.entity_id
_entity_poly.type
_entity_poly.pdbx_seq_one_letter_code
_entity_poly.pdbx_strand_id
1 'polypeptide(L)'
;MDSLVDGEYLVEFLKSRMSMSAVYQPLVIRELITQGGSASKRRIAEALLRADVQAVARAERTVMRWPKTTLVKHGIVRYERSSQEFSLLVNFADEAEKAEALRLCEQALCAWQDPARVRRASRRYAAILAAQGRCQACGASGFTEKLDVDHVVPWSRRNLKTGTVTTKSGELIDVDDPANLQVLCESCNRGKRDTDDFDFRPSLDRIAENMRNLRALAVESGYTAQQLQEHGIT
;
A
#
# COMPACT_ATOMS: atom_id res chain seq x y z
N MET A 1 -24.92 24.96 -4.32
CA MET A 1 -26.18 24.41 -4.85
C MET A 1 -25.74 23.45 -5.93
N ASP A 2 -25.49 22.20 -5.56
CA ASP A 2 -24.96 21.21 -6.52
C ASP A 2 -26.04 20.90 -7.53
N SER A 3 -25.78 21.19 -8.80
CA SER A 3 -26.66 20.76 -9.88
C SER A 3 -26.59 19.24 -9.96
N LEU A 4 -27.66 18.57 -9.53
CA LEU A 4 -27.82 17.14 -9.76
C LEU A 4 -27.81 16.90 -11.27
N VAL A 5 -26.90 16.04 -11.72
CA VAL A 5 -26.89 15.56 -13.10
C VAL A 5 -28.01 14.54 -13.27
N ASP A 6 -28.71 14.60 -14.40
CA ASP A 6 -29.73 13.60 -14.70
C ASP A 6 -29.11 12.25 -15.11
N GLY A 7 -29.92 11.20 -15.07
CA GLY A 7 -29.48 9.85 -15.42
C GLY A 7 -29.08 9.70 -16.88
N GLU A 8 -29.63 10.54 -17.77
CA GLU A 8 -29.31 10.52 -19.20
C GLU A 8 -27.88 11.00 -19.45
N TYR A 9 -27.47 12.05 -18.75
CA TYR A 9 -26.09 12.52 -18.71
C TYR A 9 -25.13 11.46 -18.14
N LEU A 10 -25.50 10.79 -17.04
CA LEU A 10 -24.66 9.71 -16.48
C LEU A 10 -24.46 8.57 -17.48
N VAL A 11 -25.51 8.19 -18.21
CA VAL A 11 -25.43 7.16 -19.25
C VAL A 11 -24.57 7.60 -20.43
N GLU A 12 -24.69 8.85 -20.88
CA GLU A 12 -23.83 9.40 -21.95
C GLU A 12 -22.38 9.48 -21.51
N PHE A 13 -22.13 9.90 -20.26
CA PHE A 13 -20.80 9.93 -19.67
C PHE A 13 -20.16 8.54 -19.67
N LEU A 14 -20.89 7.51 -19.19
CA LEU A 14 -20.41 6.13 -19.16
C LEU A 14 -20.14 5.55 -20.55
N LYS A 15 -20.91 5.96 -21.58
CA LYS A 15 -20.77 5.46 -22.95
C LYS A 15 -19.65 6.13 -23.74
N SER A 16 -19.49 7.45 -23.59
CA SER A 16 -18.77 8.27 -24.57
C SER A 16 -17.69 9.16 -23.98
N ARG A 17 -17.76 9.50 -22.68
CA ARG A 17 -16.82 10.45 -22.03
C ARG A 17 -15.89 9.82 -21.01
N MET A 18 -16.26 8.68 -20.45
CA MET A 18 -15.48 8.00 -19.43
C MET A 18 -14.18 7.43 -20.04
N SER A 19 -13.04 7.94 -19.59
CA SER A 19 -11.72 7.44 -20.00
C SER A 19 -11.30 6.27 -19.12
N MET A 20 -11.21 5.08 -19.71
CA MET A 20 -10.84 3.85 -19.01
C MET A 20 -9.31 3.71 -18.86
N SER A 21 -8.72 4.47 -17.93
CA SER A 21 -7.32 4.26 -17.51
C SER A 21 -7.17 3.13 -16.47
N ALA A 22 -8.23 2.84 -15.71
CA ALA A 22 -8.37 1.72 -14.77
C ALA A 22 -9.84 1.45 -14.42
N VAL A 23 -10.14 0.37 -13.68
CA VAL A 23 -11.52 0.01 -13.27
C VAL A 23 -12.15 0.98 -12.25
N TYR A 24 -11.41 1.99 -11.78
CA TYR A 24 -11.80 2.84 -10.67
C TYR A 24 -13.11 3.58 -10.88
N GLN A 25 -13.23 4.36 -11.97
CA GLN A 25 -14.43 5.16 -12.25
C GLN A 25 -15.72 4.32 -12.38
N PRO A 26 -15.78 3.27 -13.23
CA PRO A 26 -17.01 2.49 -13.35
C PRO A 26 -17.35 1.70 -12.09
N LEU A 27 -16.35 1.26 -11.32
CA LEU A 27 -16.60 0.55 -10.06
C LEU A 27 -17.19 1.45 -8.99
N VAL A 28 -16.65 2.67 -8.84
CA VAL A 28 -17.16 3.66 -7.89
C VAL A 28 -18.60 4.02 -8.23
N ILE A 29 -18.90 4.30 -9.50
CA ILE A 29 -20.26 4.60 -9.97
C ILE A 29 -21.20 3.42 -9.70
N ARG A 30 -20.80 2.19 -10.05
CA ARG A 30 -21.61 0.98 -9.79
C ARG A 30 -21.89 0.79 -8.29
N GLU A 31 -20.88 0.95 -7.44
CA GLU A 31 -21.02 0.77 -5.99
C GLU A 31 -21.96 1.82 -5.40
N LEU A 32 -21.87 3.08 -5.84
CA LEU A 32 -22.77 4.14 -5.42
C LEU A 32 -24.21 3.89 -5.87
N ILE A 33 -24.43 3.47 -7.12
CA ILE A 33 -25.77 3.08 -7.61
C ILE A 33 -26.33 1.93 -6.77
N THR A 34 -25.51 0.90 -6.51
CA THR A 34 -25.95 -0.31 -5.77
C THR A 34 -26.27 -0.01 -4.30
N GLN A 35 -25.67 1.03 -3.71
CA GLN A 35 -25.91 1.47 -2.34
C GLN A 35 -26.97 2.58 -2.23
N GLY A 36 -27.73 2.85 -3.28
CA GLY A 36 -28.81 3.86 -3.26
C GLY A 36 -28.31 5.31 -3.33
N GLY A 37 -27.15 5.53 -3.94
CA GLY A 37 -26.58 6.85 -4.22
C GLY A 37 -25.49 7.31 -3.25
N SER A 38 -25.18 6.55 -2.19
CA SER A 38 -24.15 6.92 -1.21
C SER A 38 -23.40 5.71 -0.66
N ALA A 39 -22.10 5.86 -0.43
CA ALA A 39 -21.27 4.83 0.19
C ALA A 39 -20.09 5.48 0.92
N SER A 40 -19.62 4.87 2.00
CA SER A 40 -18.45 5.39 2.71
C SER A 40 -17.17 5.24 1.88
N LYS A 41 -16.22 6.17 2.07
CA LYS A 41 -14.88 6.08 1.47
C LYS A 41 -14.21 4.73 1.74
N ARG A 42 -14.35 4.19 2.95
CA ARG A 42 -13.82 2.87 3.32
C ARG A 42 -14.45 1.77 2.45
N ARG A 43 -15.78 1.80 2.28
CA ARG A 43 -16.49 0.82 1.46
C ARG A 43 -16.05 0.89 -0.01
N ILE A 44 -15.96 2.10 -0.57
CA ILE A 44 -15.47 2.30 -1.94
C ILE A 44 -14.03 1.78 -2.08
N ALA A 45 -13.13 2.13 -1.17
CA ALA A 45 -11.74 1.66 -1.18
C ALA A 45 -11.64 0.12 -1.07
N GLU A 46 -12.43 -0.50 -0.20
CA GLU A 46 -12.52 -1.96 -0.11
C GLU A 46 -13.09 -2.59 -1.38
N ALA A 47 -14.08 -1.98 -2.02
CA ALA A 47 -14.63 -2.44 -3.29
C ALA A 47 -13.59 -2.35 -4.41
N LEU A 48 -12.79 -1.28 -4.44
CA LEU A 48 -11.67 -1.12 -5.36
C LEU A 48 -10.59 -2.19 -5.16
N LEU A 49 -10.21 -2.45 -3.91
CA LEU A 49 -9.23 -3.50 -3.58
C LEU A 49 -9.73 -4.90 -3.96
N ARG A 50 -11.02 -5.20 -3.71
CA ARG A 50 -11.64 -6.48 -4.06
C ARG A 50 -11.70 -6.71 -5.58
N ALA A 51 -11.84 -5.63 -6.36
CA ALA A 51 -11.95 -5.72 -7.81
C ALA A 51 -10.61 -5.52 -8.55
N ASP A 52 -9.51 -5.34 -7.83
CA ASP A 52 -8.18 -5.28 -8.43
C ASP A 52 -7.75 -6.68 -8.91
N VAL A 53 -8.27 -7.04 -10.08
CA VAL A 53 -7.98 -8.28 -10.79
C VAL A 53 -6.48 -8.46 -11.06
N GLN A 54 -5.73 -7.37 -11.17
CA GLN A 54 -4.27 -7.40 -11.35
C GLN A 54 -3.56 -7.77 -10.05
N ALA A 55 -4.01 -7.23 -8.91
CA ALA A 55 -3.52 -7.63 -7.60
C ALA A 55 -3.80 -9.11 -7.30
N VAL A 56 -5.01 -9.60 -7.62
CA VAL A 56 -5.37 -11.02 -7.49
C VAL A 56 -4.49 -11.89 -8.39
N ALA A 57 -4.40 -11.59 -9.69
CA ALA A 57 -3.57 -12.35 -10.63
C ALA A 57 -2.07 -12.36 -10.27
N ARG A 58 -1.60 -11.31 -9.58
CA ARG A 58 -0.22 -11.26 -9.07
C ARG A 58 -0.06 -12.10 -7.79
N ALA A 59 -1.01 -12.03 -6.87
CA ALA A 59 -1.03 -12.89 -5.69
C ALA A 59 -1.09 -14.38 -6.07
N GLU A 60 -1.92 -14.75 -7.06
CA GLU A 60 -1.98 -16.09 -7.62
C GLU A 60 -0.60 -16.57 -8.13
N ARG A 61 0.10 -15.74 -8.92
CA ARG A 61 1.46 -16.05 -9.37
C ARG A 61 2.43 -16.24 -8.20
N THR A 62 2.35 -15.40 -7.17
CA THR A 62 3.19 -15.49 -5.97
C THR A 62 2.92 -16.79 -5.20
N VAL A 63 1.64 -17.10 -4.94
CA VAL A 63 1.19 -18.33 -4.25
C VAL A 63 1.68 -19.57 -4.99
N MET A 64 1.55 -19.57 -6.31
CA MET A 64 1.93 -20.69 -7.16
C MET A 64 3.44 -20.89 -7.27
N ARG A 65 4.23 -19.82 -7.11
CA ARG A 65 5.69 -19.88 -7.16
C ARG A 65 6.31 -20.33 -5.84
N TRP A 66 5.95 -19.68 -4.73
CA TRP A 66 6.70 -19.78 -3.47
C TRP A 66 6.05 -20.71 -2.42
N PRO A 67 4.89 -20.38 -1.82
CA PRO A 67 4.34 -21.24 -0.78
C PRO A 67 3.87 -22.58 -1.34
N LYS A 68 3.30 -22.64 -2.56
CA LYS A 68 2.87 -23.92 -3.16
C LYS A 68 4.02 -24.92 -3.23
N THR A 69 5.12 -24.55 -3.89
CA THR A 69 6.23 -25.48 -4.15
C THR A 69 6.80 -26.04 -2.85
N THR A 70 7.00 -25.17 -1.85
CA THR A 70 7.52 -25.55 -0.55
C THR A 70 6.52 -26.41 0.23
N LEU A 71 5.28 -25.97 0.37
CA LEU A 71 4.28 -26.67 1.19
C LEU A 71 3.90 -28.03 0.59
N VAL A 72 3.84 -28.15 -0.74
CA VAL A 72 3.62 -29.45 -1.43
C VAL A 72 4.81 -30.38 -1.22
N LYS A 73 6.04 -29.88 -1.33
CA LYS A 73 7.26 -30.67 -1.09
C LYS A 73 7.28 -31.25 0.34
N HIS A 74 6.79 -30.49 1.32
CA HIS A 74 6.71 -30.93 2.71
C HIS A 74 5.45 -31.75 3.02
N GLY A 75 4.58 -32.03 2.04
CA GLY A 75 3.35 -32.79 2.23
C GLY A 75 2.30 -32.08 3.10
N ILE A 76 2.46 -30.77 3.33
CA ILE A 76 1.56 -29.97 4.18
C ILE A 76 0.29 -29.60 3.40
N VAL A 77 0.41 -29.35 2.09
CA VAL A 77 -0.74 -29.02 1.24
C VAL A 77 -0.73 -29.84 -0.05
N ARG A 78 -1.93 -30.04 -0.61
CA ARG A 78 -2.16 -30.50 -1.99
C ARG A 78 -2.66 -29.31 -2.81
N TYR A 79 -2.33 -29.28 -4.10
CA TYR A 79 -2.94 -28.35 -5.05
C TYR A 79 -3.57 -29.12 -6.21
N GLU A 80 -4.88 -28.99 -6.39
CA GLU A 80 -5.63 -29.60 -7.49
C GLU A 80 -5.70 -28.62 -8.66
N ARG A 81 -5.21 -29.03 -9.85
CA ARG A 81 -5.13 -28.13 -11.00
C ARG A 81 -6.48 -27.92 -11.67
N SER A 82 -7.35 -28.93 -11.63
CA SER A 82 -8.66 -28.89 -12.28
C SER A 82 -9.63 -27.93 -11.58
N SER A 83 -9.67 -27.95 -10.24
CA SER A 83 -10.48 -27.03 -9.43
C SER A 83 -9.74 -25.75 -9.01
N GLN A 84 -8.42 -25.67 -9.22
CA GLN A 84 -7.54 -24.59 -8.73
C GLN A 84 -7.52 -24.43 -7.21
N GLU A 85 -7.77 -25.50 -6.45
CA GLU A 85 -7.89 -25.45 -5.00
C GLU A 85 -6.64 -25.96 -4.27
N PHE A 86 -6.38 -25.37 -3.10
CA PHE A 86 -5.43 -25.88 -2.13
C PHE A 86 -6.16 -26.65 -1.03
N SER A 87 -5.61 -27.79 -0.62
CA SER A 87 -6.11 -28.55 0.53
C SER A 87 -5.01 -28.71 1.56
N LEU A 88 -5.29 -28.39 2.82
CA LEU A 88 -4.40 -28.69 3.94
C LEU A 88 -4.44 -30.20 4.22
N LEU A 89 -3.27 -30.84 4.24
CA LEU A 89 -3.11 -32.28 4.47
C LEU A 89 -2.71 -32.57 5.92
N VAL A 90 -3.49 -32.04 6.87
CA VAL A 90 -3.24 -32.19 8.30
C VAL A 90 -4.49 -32.77 8.96
N ASN A 91 -4.29 -33.77 9.82
CA ASN A 91 -5.32 -34.26 10.72
C ASN A 91 -4.94 -33.84 12.14
N PHE A 92 -5.62 -32.83 12.67
CA PHE A 92 -5.42 -32.41 14.05
C PHE A 92 -6.01 -33.45 15.00
N ALA A 93 -5.27 -33.82 16.03
CA ALA A 93 -5.72 -34.76 17.05
C ALA A 93 -6.85 -34.17 17.92
N ASP A 94 -6.78 -32.86 18.20
CA ASP A 94 -7.80 -32.12 18.94
C ASP A 94 -7.77 -30.61 18.60
N GLU A 95 -8.70 -29.85 19.20
CA GLU A 95 -8.75 -28.39 19.02
C GLU A 95 -7.58 -27.65 19.69
N ALA A 96 -6.90 -28.25 20.68
CA ALA A 96 -5.75 -27.62 21.32
C ALA A 96 -4.54 -27.63 20.38
N GLU A 97 -4.30 -28.73 19.66
CA GLU A 97 -3.25 -28.84 18.65
C GLU A 97 -3.48 -27.84 17.50
N LYS A 98 -4.73 -27.72 17.03
CA LYS A 98 -5.11 -26.74 16.00
C LYS A 98 -4.94 -25.30 16.48
N ALA A 99 -5.36 -25.00 17.71
CA ALA A 99 -5.20 -23.68 18.31
C ALA A 99 -3.71 -23.31 18.47
N GLU A 100 -2.87 -24.27 18.85
CA GLU A 100 -1.43 -24.06 18.95
C GLU A 100 -0.79 -23.81 17.57
N ALA A 101 -1.19 -24.56 16.54
CA ALA A 101 -0.74 -24.31 15.17
C ALA A 101 -1.11 -22.90 14.70
N LEU A 102 -2.35 -22.45 14.95
CA LEU A 102 -2.79 -21.09 14.64
C LEU A 102 -1.99 -20.03 15.42
N ARG A 103 -1.77 -20.26 16.71
CA ARG A 103 -0.97 -19.37 17.57
C ARG A 103 0.45 -19.22 17.04
N LEU A 104 1.08 -20.31 16.59
CA LEU A 104 2.41 -20.31 16.00
C LEU A 104 2.44 -19.58 14.64
N CYS A 105 1.40 -19.75 13.81
CA CYS A 105 1.26 -18.97 12.57
C CYS A 105 1.18 -17.46 12.86
N GLU A 106 0.33 -17.06 13.79
CA GLU A 106 0.21 -15.65 14.20
C GLU A 106 1.50 -15.10 14.80
N GLN A 107 2.17 -15.88 15.65
CA GLN A 107 3.46 -15.50 16.20
C GLN A 107 4.51 -15.27 15.11
N ALA A 108 4.55 -16.14 14.08
CA ALA A 108 5.44 -15.96 12.95
C ALA A 108 5.09 -14.70 12.14
N LEU A 109 3.81 -14.45 11.88
CA LEU A 109 3.34 -13.24 11.19
C LEU A 109 3.70 -11.96 11.96
N CYS A 110 3.52 -11.95 13.28
CA CYS A 110 3.92 -10.85 14.15
C CYS A 110 5.44 -10.66 14.19
N ALA A 111 6.22 -11.74 14.27
CA ALA A 111 7.69 -11.67 14.25
C ALA A 111 8.23 -11.13 12.92
N TRP A 112 7.55 -11.36 11.80
CA TRP A 112 7.86 -10.72 10.52
C TRP A 112 7.66 -9.20 10.55
N GLN A 113 6.85 -8.69 11.47
CA GLN A 113 6.56 -7.27 11.66
C GLN A 113 7.47 -6.62 12.74
N ASP A 114 8.39 -7.37 13.36
CA ASP A 114 9.25 -6.88 14.46
C ASP A 114 10.35 -5.90 13.98
N PRO A 115 10.38 -4.65 14.50
CA PRO A 115 11.42 -3.67 14.23
C PRO A 115 12.85 -4.09 14.64
N ALA A 116 13.04 -5.02 15.58
CA ALA A 116 14.39 -5.44 15.99
C ALA A 116 15.15 -6.19 14.87
N ARG A 117 14.42 -6.82 13.94
CA ARG A 117 14.98 -7.48 12.74
C ARG A 117 15.64 -6.50 11.76
N VAL A 118 15.34 -5.20 11.89
CA VAL A 118 15.92 -4.08 11.14
C VAL A 118 17.41 -3.88 11.47
N ARG A 119 17.87 -4.17 12.69
CA ARG A 119 19.23 -3.76 13.14
C ARG A 119 20.40 -4.55 12.55
N ARG A 120 20.16 -5.71 11.92
CA ARG A 120 21.17 -6.48 11.14
C ARG A 120 20.95 -6.39 9.62
N ALA A 121 20.02 -5.54 9.19
CA ALA A 121 19.64 -5.34 7.80
C ALA A 121 20.69 -4.51 7.05
N SER A 122 20.85 -4.75 5.75
CA SER A 122 21.48 -3.74 4.88
C SER A 122 20.72 -2.42 4.98
N ARG A 123 21.38 -1.27 4.80
CA ARG A 123 20.73 0.07 4.82
C ARG A 123 19.46 0.11 3.93
N ARG A 124 19.49 -0.58 2.78
CA ARG A 124 18.32 -0.77 1.91
C ARG A 124 17.19 -1.54 2.58
N TYR A 125 17.47 -2.69 3.19
CA TYR A 125 16.45 -3.46 3.89
C TYR A 125 15.91 -2.72 5.13
N ALA A 126 16.75 -1.93 5.80
CA ALA A 126 16.32 -1.06 6.90
C ALA A 126 15.35 0.03 6.44
N ALA A 127 15.61 0.67 5.29
CA ALA A 127 14.68 1.64 4.69
C ALA A 127 13.33 1.00 4.34
N ILE A 128 13.33 -0.21 3.75
CA ILE A 128 12.10 -0.96 3.43
C ILE A 128 11.29 -1.27 4.69
N LEU A 129 11.95 -1.70 5.77
CA LEU A 129 11.27 -1.98 7.03
C LEU A 129 10.73 -0.71 7.70
N ALA A 130 11.49 0.40 7.69
CA ALA A 130 11.02 1.69 8.19
C ALA A 130 9.80 2.20 7.41
N ALA A 131 9.74 1.92 6.11
CA ALA A 131 8.58 2.18 5.26
C ALA A 131 7.47 1.12 5.37
N GLN A 132 7.58 0.16 6.31
CA GLN A 132 6.63 -0.93 6.54
C GLN A 132 6.32 -1.75 5.28
N GLY A 133 7.32 -1.90 4.39
CA GLY A 133 7.15 -2.60 3.12
C GLY A 133 6.14 -1.91 2.21
N ARG A 134 6.05 -0.57 2.25
CA ARG A 134 5.17 0.22 1.38
C ARG A 134 5.93 1.34 0.66
N CYS A 135 5.43 1.68 -0.52
CA CYS A 135 5.81 2.90 -1.22
C CYS A 135 5.41 4.12 -0.39
N GLN A 136 6.36 5.01 -0.09
CA GLN A 136 6.11 6.19 0.72
C GLN A 136 5.41 7.32 -0.07
N ALA A 137 5.37 7.21 -1.41
CA ALA A 137 4.59 8.11 -2.26
C ALA A 137 3.12 7.71 -2.38
N CYS A 138 2.84 6.46 -2.78
CA CYS A 138 1.48 6.02 -3.11
C CYS A 138 0.90 4.95 -2.17
N GLY A 139 1.68 4.43 -1.22
CA GLY A 139 1.24 3.42 -0.26
C GLY A 139 1.19 1.98 -0.80
N ALA A 140 1.54 1.75 -2.07
CA ALA A 140 1.59 0.41 -2.67
C ALA A 140 2.47 -0.55 -1.84
N SER A 141 2.00 -1.78 -1.64
CA SER A 141 2.72 -2.77 -0.83
C SER A 141 3.83 -3.44 -1.62
N GLY A 142 4.93 -3.80 -0.97
CA GLY A 142 6.00 -4.63 -1.54
C GLY A 142 5.58 -6.06 -1.88
N PHE A 143 4.41 -6.50 -1.39
CA PHE A 143 3.80 -7.76 -1.83
C PHE A 143 3.17 -7.65 -3.21
N THR A 144 2.70 -6.45 -3.58
CA THR A 144 2.05 -6.22 -4.86
C THR A 144 3.02 -5.57 -5.85
N GLU A 145 3.76 -4.55 -5.46
CA GLU A 145 4.66 -3.83 -6.36
C GLU A 145 6.12 -4.08 -5.99
N LYS A 146 7.02 -4.03 -6.98
CA LYS A 146 8.45 -3.98 -6.68
C LYS A 146 8.75 -2.65 -6.01
N LEU A 147 9.33 -2.71 -4.81
CA LEU A 147 9.84 -1.53 -4.11
C LEU A 147 11.33 -1.38 -4.38
N ASP A 148 11.74 -0.16 -4.70
CA ASP A 148 13.12 0.27 -4.82
C ASP A 148 13.42 1.29 -3.70
N VAL A 149 14.67 1.28 -3.24
CA VAL A 149 15.19 2.28 -2.30
C VAL A 149 15.90 3.34 -3.14
N ASP A 150 15.39 4.56 -3.09
CA ASP A 150 15.89 5.72 -3.83
C ASP A 150 16.44 6.77 -2.86
N HIS A 151 17.32 7.64 -3.35
CA HIS A 151 17.83 8.78 -2.58
C HIS A 151 16.88 9.98 -2.74
N VAL A 152 16.60 10.68 -1.64
CA VAL A 152 15.86 11.97 -1.67
C VAL A 152 16.70 12.99 -2.42
N VAL A 153 17.92 13.26 -1.95
CA VAL A 153 18.93 14.01 -2.70
C VAL A 153 19.73 13.03 -3.56
N PRO A 154 19.72 13.15 -4.90
CA PRO A 154 20.35 12.19 -5.79
C PRO A 154 21.84 11.98 -5.49
N TRP A 155 22.29 10.72 -5.57
CA TRP A 155 23.69 10.35 -5.32
C TRP A 155 24.71 11.10 -6.19
N SER A 156 24.30 11.49 -7.40
CA SER A 156 25.11 12.29 -8.33
C SER A 156 25.44 13.69 -7.80
N ARG A 157 24.68 14.22 -6.83
CA ARG A 157 24.91 15.52 -6.20
C ARG A 157 25.84 15.47 -4.99
N ARG A 158 26.39 14.30 -4.64
CA ARG A 158 27.30 14.19 -3.49
C ARG A 158 28.62 14.90 -3.74
N ASN A 159 29.20 15.42 -2.66
CA ASN A 159 30.59 15.86 -2.66
C ASN A 159 31.51 14.64 -2.77
N LEU A 160 32.32 14.58 -3.83
CA LEU A 160 33.19 13.43 -4.11
C LEU A 160 34.30 13.20 -3.06
N LYS A 161 34.68 14.24 -2.30
CA LYS A 161 35.73 14.15 -1.28
C LYS A 161 35.19 13.63 0.04
N THR A 162 33.99 14.06 0.42
CA THR A 162 33.39 13.75 1.74
C THR A 162 32.32 12.67 1.67
N GLY A 163 31.79 12.37 0.48
CA GLY A 163 30.66 11.45 0.30
C GLY A 163 29.32 12.03 0.76
N THR A 164 29.24 13.32 1.07
CA THR A 164 28.08 13.94 1.70
C THR A 164 27.18 14.68 0.71
N VAL A 165 25.92 14.82 1.07
CA VAL A 165 24.92 15.68 0.41
C VAL A 165 24.36 16.71 1.39
N THR A 166 23.88 17.82 0.87
CA THR A 166 23.14 18.82 1.66
C THR A 166 21.64 18.62 1.43
N THR A 167 20.89 18.41 2.51
CA THR A 167 19.42 18.28 2.46
C THR A 167 18.76 19.61 2.10
N LYS A 168 17.46 19.59 1.79
CA LYS A 168 16.67 20.83 1.63
C LYS A 168 16.64 21.71 2.88
N SER A 169 16.76 21.11 4.07
CA SER A 169 16.88 21.81 5.35
C SER A 169 18.26 22.45 5.57
N GLY A 170 19.23 22.19 4.69
CA GLY A 170 20.60 22.70 4.80
C GLY A 170 21.55 21.81 5.62
N GLU A 171 21.10 20.63 6.05
CA GLU A 171 21.90 19.70 6.85
C GLU A 171 22.86 18.90 5.97
N LEU A 172 24.09 18.69 6.46
CA LEU A 172 25.11 17.91 5.76
C LEU A 172 25.08 16.46 6.27
N ILE A 173 24.73 15.51 5.40
CA ILE A 173 24.60 14.09 5.75
C ILE A 173 25.38 13.21 4.77
N ASP A 174 25.73 11.99 5.18
CA ASP A 174 26.28 10.96 4.27
C ASP A 174 25.26 10.68 3.15
N VAL A 175 25.73 10.48 1.91
CA VAL A 175 24.81 10.26 0.78
C VAL A 175 23.94 9.02 0.98
N ASP A 176 24.44 8.01 1.66
CA ASP A 176 23.74 6.76 1.97
C ASP A 176 23.16 6.75 3.39
N ASP A 177 23.07 7.91 4.05
CA ASP A 177 22.42 8.05 5.36
C ASP A 177 20.95 7.65 5.26
N PRO A 178 20.37 6.91 6.23
CA PRO A 178 18.93 6.64 6.28
C PRO A 178 18.06 7.90 6.14
N ALA A 179 18.54 9.05 6.60
CA ALA A 179 17.90 10.35 6.44
C ALA A 179 17.93 10.88 4.99
N ASN A 180 18.58 10.20 4.05
CA ASN A 180 18.52 10.46 2.61
C ASN A 180 17.83 9.33 1.82
N LEU A 181 17.39 8.24 2.46
CA LEU A 181 16.80 7.09 1.76
C LEU A 181 15.28 7.08 1.87
N GLN A 182 14.60 6.85 0.75
CA GLN A 182 13.16 6.66 0.66
C GLN A 182 12.80 5.41 -0.14
N VAL A 183 11.61 4.87 0.07
CA VAL A 183 11.13 3.63 -0.54
C VAL A 183 9.98 3.94 -1.48
N LEU A 184 10.16 3.63 -2.76
CA LEU A 184 9.19 3.92 -3.82
C LEU A 184 8.87 2.65 -4.61
N CYS A 185 7.63 2.50 -5.07
CA CYS A 185 7.33 1.47 -6.06
C CYS A 185 7.95 1.83 -7.40
N GLU A 186 8.12 0.84 -8.27
CA GLU A 186 8.73 1.00 -9.59
C GLU A 186 8.09 2.14 -10.43
N SER A 187 6.76 2.29 -10.37
CA SER A 187 6.03 3.36 -11.04
C SER A 187 6.39 4.75 -10.48
N CYS A 188 6.28 4.94 -9.17
CA CYS A 188 6.60 6.21 -8.51
C CYS A 188 8.08 6.56 -8.66
N ASN A 189 8.97 5.58 -8.55
CA ASN A 189 10.41 5.77 -8.69
C ASN A 189 10.79 6.24 -10.10
N ARG A 190 10.22 5.60 -11.14
CA ARG A 190 10.40 6.07 -12.54
C ARG A 190 9.80 7.45 -12.77
N GLY A 191 8.68 7.76 -12.12
CA GLY A 191 8.01 9.05 -12.21
C GLY A 191 8.83 10.21 -11.65
N LYS A 192 9.56 9.97 -10.55
CA LYS A 192 10.37 10.99 -9.84
C LYS A 192 11.50 11.56 -10.71
N ARG A 193 12.19 10.72 -11.49
CA ARG A 193 13.41 11.09 -12.27
C ARG A 193 14.55 11.60 -11.38
N ASP A 194 15.71 11.84 -11.97
CA ASP A 194 16.93 12.32 -11.30
C ASP A 194 16.96 13.84 -11.02
N THR A 195 15.94 14.56 -11.49
CA THR A 195 15.81 16.01 -11.33
C THR A 195 15.03 16.41 -10.08
N ASP A 196 14.17 15.53 -9.57
CA ASP A 196 13.30 15.80 -8.44
C ASP A 196 13.90 15.25 -7.14
N ASP A 197 14.05 16.13 -6.15
CA ASP A 197 14.49 15.84 -4.79
C ASP A 197 13.32 15.88 -3.79
N PHE A 198 12.11 15.63 -4.29
CA PHE A 198 10.92 15.48 -3.46
C PHE A 198 11.09 14.34 -2.45
N ASP A 199 10.80 14.68 -1.20
CA ASP A 199 10.89 13.77 -0.08
C ASP A 199 9.53 13.12 0.15
N PHE A 200 9.39 11.86 -0.26
CA PHE A 200 8.17 11.09 -0.06
C PHE A 200 8.07 10.47 1.32
N ARG A 201 8.99 10.72 2.26
CA ARG A 201 8.92 10.16 3.60
C ARG A 201 7.94 10.95 4.48
N PRO A 202 7.18 10.28 5.37
CA PRO A 202 6.27 10.98 6.26
C PRO A 202 7.04 11.96 7.16
N SER A 203 6.63 13.22 7.18
CA SER A 203 7.12 14.26 8.10
C SER A 203 5.95 14.79 8.91
N LEU A 204 6.21 15.39 10.08
CA LEU A 204 5.14 15.99 10.89
C LEU A 204 4.39 17.06 10.10
N ASP A 205 5.09 17.91 9.35
CA ASP A 205 4.47 18.94 8.52
C ASP A 205 3.55 18.34 7.45
N ARG A 206 3.97 17.25 6.81
CA ARG A 206 3.19 16.60 5.77
C ARG A 206 2.05 15.75 6.32
N ILE A 207 2.23 15.15 7.50
CA ILE A 207 1.14 14.53 8.25
C ILE A 207 0.12 15.59 8.63
N ALA A 208 0.57 16.74 9.15
CA ALA A 208 -0.31 17.86 9.49
C ALA A 208 -1.01 18.44 8.26
N GLU A 209 -0.32 18.60 7.13
CA GLU A 209 -0.90 19.02 5.87
C GLU A 209 -1.93 18.01 5.36
N ASN A 210 -1.60 16.73 5.33
CA ASN A 210 -2.55 15.68 4.96
C ASN A 210 -3.75 15.63 5.91
N MET A 211 -3.54 15.80 7.22
CA MET A 211 -4.61 15.88 8.21
C MET A 211 -5.50 17.10 7.96
N ARG A 212 -4.92 18.28 7.65
CA ARG A 212 -5.67 19.49 7.27
C ARG A 212 -6.48 19.27 6.00
N ASN A 213 -5.88 18.68 4.96
CA ASN A 213 -6.54 18.40 3.69
C ASN A 213 -7.68 17.38 3.86
N LEU A 214 -7.45 16.32 4.65
CA LEU A 214 -8.46 15.32 4.98
C LEU A 214 -9.59 15.91 5.83
N ARG A 215 -9.28 16.80 6.77
CA ARG A 215 -10.26 17.53 7.57
C ARG A 215 -11.09 18.47 6.72
N ALA A 216 -10.46 19.24 5.83
CA ALA A 216 -11.14 20.12 4.90
C ALA A 216 -12.09 19.32 3.99
N LEU A 217 -11.61 18.23 3.41
CA LEU A 217 -12.42 17.31 2.61
C LEU A 217 -13.59 16.73 3.42
N ALA A 218 -13.37 16.40 4.70
CA ALA A 218 -14.42 15.87 5.56
C ALA A 218 -15.50 16.92 5.88
N VAL A 219 -15.10 18.18 6.13
CA VAL A 219 -16.03 19.30 6.31
C VAL A 219 -16.81 19.58 5.02
N GLU A 220 -16.14 19.59 3.87
CA GLU A 220 -16.80 19.68 2.55
C GLU A 220 -17.77 18.52 2.30
N SER A 221 -17.46 17.34 2.83
CA SER A 221 -18.31 16.16 2.80
C SER A 221 -19.41 16.16 3.86
N GLY A 222 -19.62 17.26 4.58
CA GLY A 222 -20.72 17.46 5.52
C GLY A 222 -20.48 16.97 6.95
N TYR A 223 -19.26 16.58 7.32
CA TYR A 223 -18.93 16.20 8.70
C TYR A 223 -18.75 17.45 9.57
N THR A 224 -19.38 17.45 10.74
CA THR A 224 -19.20 18.53 11.73
C THR A 224 -17.89 18.37 12.49
N ALA A 225 -17.36 19.47 13.04
CA ALA A 225 -16.15 19.44 13.86
C ALA A 225 -16.25 18.48 15.06
N GLN A 226 -17.47 18.30 15.61
CA GLN A 226 -17.73 17.39 16.72
C GLN A 226 -17.63 15.91 16.28
N GLN A 227 -18.17 15.57 15.11
CA GLN A 227 -18.05 14.21 14.54
C GLN A 227 -16.59 13.86 14.21
N LEU A 228 -15.78 14.83 13.81
CA LEU A 228 -14.35 14.61 13.56
C LEU A 228 -13.57 14.37 14.86
N GLN A 229 -13.89 15.11 15.92
CA GLN A 229 -13.29 14.91 17.25
C GLN A 229 -13.64 13.55 17.86
N GLU A 230 -14.87 13.06 17.70
CA GLU A 230 -15.29 11.72 18.16
C GLU A 230 -14.51 10.58 17.50
N HIS A 231 -13.98 10.81 16.29
CA HIS A 231 -13.12 9.86 15.57
C HIS A 231 -11.62 10.10 15.80
N GLY A 232 -11.24 10.97 16.74
CA GLY A 232 -9.85 11.27 17.06
C GLY A 232 -9.14 12.10 15.99
N ILE A 233 -9.88 12.80 15.13
CA ILE A 233 -9.36 13.72 14.12
C ILE A 233 -9.55 15.14 14.67
N THR A 234 -8.54 15.63 15.40
CA THR A 234 -8.58 16.95 16.08
C THR A 234 -8.25 18.14 15.20
#